data_AF-A0A919LVC7-F1
#
_entry.id   AF-A0A919LVC7-F1
#
_cell.length_a   1.000
_cell.length_b   1.000
_cell.length_c   1.000
_cell.angle_alpha   90.00
_cell.angle_beta   90.00
_cell.angle_gamma   90.00
#
_symmetry.space_group_name_H-M   'P 1'
#
loop_
_entity.id
_entity.type
_entity.pdbx_description
1 polymer ?
#
loop_
_entity_poly.entity_id
_entity_poly.type
_entity_poly.pdbx_seq_one_letter_code
_entity_poly.pdbx_strand_id
1 'polypeptide(L)'
;MGVFSKKFGKSLLRSTWQLDQPGLPAVTVQERSAALAVFRRVWGLLPWVGDLPFIWKYHFDFVDADGRNVGSFEKTTRFRDHYHVRIGDDRLDRRLVLAQAVALDALQSR
;
A
#
# COMPACT_ATOMS: atom_id res chain seq x y z
N MET A 1 19.48 -10.94 6.44
CA MET A 1 19.21 -10.10 5.25
C MET A 1 17.72 -10.12 5.02
N GLY A 2 17.06 -8.97 4.99
CA GLY A 2 15.65 -8.87 4.59
C GLY A 2 15.54 -8.80 3.07
N VAL A 3 14.52 -9.42 2.50
CA VAL A 3 14.31 -9.49 1.05
C VAL A 3 12.89 -9.06 0.73
N PHE A 4 12.71 -8.26 -0.32
CA PHE A 4 11.41 -8.00 -0.90
C PHE A 4 11.34 -8.60 -2.31
N SER A 5 10.20 -9.19 -2.66
CA SER A 5 9.97 -9.77 -3.97
C SER A 5 8.56 -9.45 -4.48
N LYS A 6 8.45 -9.22 -5.79
CA LYS A 6 7.15 -9.06 -6.43
C LYS A 6 6.55 -10.43 -6.72
N LYS A 7 5.30 -10.65 -6.30
CA LYS A 7 4.55 -11.86 -6.62
C LYS A 7 3.97 -11.73 -8.03
N PHE A 8 4.79 -12.01 -9.05
CA PHE A 8 4.31 -12.17 -10.42
C PHE A 8 3.45 -13.45 -10.47
N GLY A 9 2.12 -13.29 -10.57
CA GLY A 9 1.19 -14.42 -10.69
C GLY A 9 -0.15 -14.24 -9.96
N LYS A 10 -0.24 -13.36 -8.95
CA LYS A 10 -1.48 -13.18 -8.18
C LYS A 10 -2.45 -12.16 -8.78
N SER A 11 -1.97 -11.19 -9.56
CA SER A 11 -2.80 -10.30 -10.37
C SER A 11 -1.90 -9.46 -11.28
N LEU A 12 -2.21 -9.39 -12.57
CA LEU A 12 -1.63 -8.37 -13.47
C LEU A 12 -2.19 -6.96 -13.17
N LEU A 13 -3.33 -6.89 -12.47
CA LEU A 13 -4.06 -5.66 -12.16
C LEU A 13 -3.75 -5.08 -10.76
N ARG A 14 -3.16 -5.87 -9.85
CA ARG A 14 -2.80 -5.43 -8.50
C ARG A 14 -1.36 -5.79 -8.17
N SER A 15 -0.56 -4.78 -7.83
CA SER A 15 0.81 -5.00 -7.41
C SER A 15 0.84 -5.64 -6.02
N THR A 16 1.14 -6.94 -5.97
CA THR A 16 1.33 -7.70 -4.73
C THR A 16 2.82 -7.95 -4.53
N TRP A 17 3.32 -7.59 -3.35
CA TRP A 17 4.69 -7.77 -2.94
C TRP A 17 4.75 -8.65 -1.70
N GLN A 18 5.89 -9.28 -1.47
CA GLN A 18 6.17 -10.02 -0.26
C GLN A 18 7.46 -9.51 0.36
N LEU A 19 7.36 -9.15 1.63
CA LEU A 19 8.44 -8.71 2.49
C LEU A 19 8.82 -9.88 3.40
N ASP A 20 10.07 -10.32 3.31
CA ASP A 20 10.61 -11.42 4.09
C ASP A 20 11.75 -10.90 4.97
N GLN A 21 11.73 -11.26 6.25
CA GLN A 21 12.80 -10.93 7.18
C GLN A 21 13.12 -12.12 8.09
N PRO A 22 14.38 -12.26 8.52
CA PRO A 22 14.75 -13.31 9.44
C PRO A 22 13.96 -13.21 10.76
N GLY A 23 13.38 -14.34 11.20
CA GLY A 23 12.75 -14.44 12.52
C GLY A 23 11.29 -13.97 12.60
N LEU A 24 10.67 -13.53 11.49
CA LEU A 24 9.23 -13.31 11.41
C LEU A 24 8.61 -14.00 10.18
N PRO A 25 7.30 -14.33 10.23
CA PRO A 25 6.56 -14.72 9.04
C PRO A 25 6.62 -13.65 7.96
N ALA A 26 6.55 -14.08 6.70
CA ALA A 26 6.53 -13.14 5.58
C ALA A 26 5.29 -12.25 5.61
N VAL A 27 5.52 -10.95 5.38
CA VAL A 27 4.47 -9.94 5.31
C VAL A 27 4.11 -9.71 3.85
N THR A 28 2.84 -9.79 3.56
CA THR A 28 2.30 -9.55 2.23
C THR A 28 1.94 -8.08 2.09
N VAL A 29 2.55 -7.38 1.14
CA VAL A 29 2.23 -5.99 0.83
C VAL A 29 1.29 -5.96 -0.37
N GLN A 30 0.07 -5.48 -0.17
CA GLN A 30 -0.96 -5.43 -1.21
C GLN A 30 -1.45 -4.01 -1.41
N GLU A 31 -1.69 -3.66 -2.66
CA GLU A 31 -2.41 -2.44 -2.98
C GLU A 31 -3.84 -2.51 -2.40
N ARG A 32 -4.21 -1.57 -1.52
CA ARG A 32 -5.50 -1.47 -0.83
C ARG A 32 -6.65 -1.07 -1.78
N SER A 33 -6.54 -1.30 -3.09
CA SER A 33 -7.54 -0.86 -4.09
C SER A 33 -8.85 -1.68 -4.08
N ALA A 34 -9.30 -2.13 -2.89
CA ALA A 34 -10.65 -2.64 -2.63
C ALA A 34 -11.59 -1.57 -2.04
N ALA A 35 -11.08 -0.54 -1.35
CA ALA A 35 -11.87 0.49 -0.66
C ALA A 35 -12.43 1.60 -1.60
N LEU A 36 -11.89 1.73 -2.81
CA LEU A 36 -12.36 2.68 -3.82
C LEU A 36 -13.72 2.25 -4.42
N ALA A 37 -14.03 0.96 -4.40
CA ALA A 37 -15.24 0.39 -4.96
C ALA A 37 -16.50 0.66 -4.11
N VAL A 38 -16.35 0.73 -2.79
CA VAL A 38 -17.45 1.04 -1.87
C VAL A 38 -17.67 2.56 -1.81
N PHE A 39 -16.60 3.36 -1.80
CA PHE A 39 -16.68 4.81 -1.66
C PHE A 39 -17.13 5.53 -2.94
N ARG A 40 -16.76 5.06 -4.14
CA ARG A 40 -17.31 5.59 -5.41
C ARG A 40 -18.81 5.38 -5.54
N ARG A 41 -19.33 4.29 -4.95
CA ARG A 41 -20.75 3.92 -5.01
C ARG A 41 -21.62 4.78 -4.09
N VAL A 42 -21.04 5.31 -3.00
CA VAL A 42 -21.70 6.26 -2.09
C VAL A 42 -21.51 7.71 -2.57
N TRP A 43 -20.37 8.04 -3.18
CA TRP A 43 -20.09 9.39 -3.73
C TRP A 43 -21.01 9.77 -4.90
N GLY A 44 -21.38 8.84 -5.78
CA GLY A 44 -22.33 9.07 -6.88
C GLY A 44 -23.80 9.22 -6.47
N LEU A 45 -24.12 9.08 -5.18
CA LEU A 45 -25.48 9.23 -4.63
C LEU A 45 -25.74 10.61 -4.01
N LEU A 46 -24.73 11.50 -3.90
CA LEU A 46 -24.91 12.87 -3.42
C LEU A 46 -25.01 13.88 -4.59
N PRO A 47 -26.14 14.61 -4.77
CA PRO A 47 -26.38 15.45 -5.96
C PRO A 47 -25.53 16.72 -6.11
N TRP A 48 -24.53 16.96 -5.25
CA TRP A 48 -23.86 18.27 -5.14
C TRP A 48 -22.32 18.20 -5.09
N VAL A 49 -21.74 17.00 -5.13
CA VAL A 49 -20.29 16.77 -4.93
C VAL A 49 -19.62 16.16 -6.18
N GLY A 50 -20.35 16.12 -7.31
CA GLY A 50 -19.90 15.52 -8.57
C GLY A 50 -18.71 16.22 -9.25
N ASP A 51 -18.49 17.51 -8.97
CA ASP A 51 -17.49 18.34 -9.69
C ASP A 51 -16.17 18.57 -8.91
N LEU A 52 -16.00 18.01 -7.72
CA LEU A 52 -14.75 18.14 -6.95
C LEU A 52 -13.67 17.18 -7.50
N PRO A 53 -12.44 17.65 -7.80
CA PRO A 53 -11.41 16.83 -8.42
C PRO A 53 -11.02 15.67 -7.50
N PHE A 54 -11.19 14.45 -8.01
CA PHE A 54 -10.91 13.21 -7.29
C PHE A 54 -9.40 13.05 -7.04
N ILE A 55 -8.97 13.21 -5.79
CA ILE A 55 -7.56 13.21 -5.37
C ILE A 55 -7.13 11.82 -4.86
N TRP A 56 -7.17 10.77 -5.67
CA TRP A 56 -6.92 9.42 -5.12
C TRP A 56 -5.49 8.95 -5.35
N LYS A 57 -4.86 8.63 -4.23
CA LYS A 57 -3.46 8.29 -4.06
C LYS A 57 -3.35 6.79 -3.84
N TYR A 58 -2.23 6.21 -4.25
CA TYR A 58 -1.99 4.79 -4.05
C TYR A 58 -1.75 4.51 -2.56
N HIS A 59 -2.43 3.49 -2.06
CA HIS A 59 -2.31 3.02 -0.69
C HIS A 59 -1.91 1.56 -0.72
N PHE A 60 -0.86 1.22 0.02
CA PHE A 60 -0.43 -0.16 0.19
C PHE A 60 -0.57 -0.55 1.65
N ASP A 61 -1.10 -1.74 1.89
CA ASP A 61 -1.16 -2.36 3.20
C ASP A 61 -0.12 -3.44 3.33
N PHE A 62 0.46 -3.52 4.51
CA PHE A 62 1.32 -4.60 4.94
C PHE A 62 0.45 -5.53 5.78
N VAL A 63 0.30 -6.78 5.35
CA VAL A 63 -0.58 -7.78 5.95
C VAL A 63 0.27 -8.97 6.38
N ASP A 64 0.18 -9.39 7.64
CA ASP A 64 0.87 -10.58 8.12
C ASP A 64 0.26 -11.88 7.57
N ALA A 65 0.85 -13.01 7.93
CA ALA A 65 0.35 -14.34 7.54
C ALA A 65 -1.05 -14.64 8.09
N ASP A 66 -1.43 -14.01 9.21
CA ASP A 66 -2.73 -14.17 9.87
C ASP A 66 -3.80 -13.21 9.29
N GLY A 67 -3.45 -12.38 8.30
CA GLY A 67 -4.35 -11.40 7.71
C GLY A 67 -4.46 -10.08 8.47
N ARG A 68 -3.63 -9.84 9.49
CA ARG A 68 -3.63 -8.60 10.27
C ARG A 68 -2.84 -7.51 9.56
N ASN A 69 -3.34 -6.28 9.61
CA ASN A 69 -2.60 -5.12 9.12
C ASN A 69 -1.44 -4.80 10.09
N VAL A 70 -0.22 -4.89 9.60
CA VAL A 70 1.02 -4.62 10.36
C VAL A 70 1.71 -3.35 9.88
N GLY A 71 1.11 -2.61 8.96
CA GLY A 71 1.65 -1.37 8.44
C GLY A 71 0.88 -0.84 7.22
N SER A 72 1.13 0.42 6.90
CA SER A 72 0.50 1.09 5.76
C SER A 72 1.47 2.06 5.11
N PHE A 73 1.45 2.13 3.79
CA PHE A 73 2.10 3.16 2.99
C PHE A 73 1.03 3.99 2.29
N GLU A 74 1.04 5.29 2.55
CA GLU A 74 0.07 6.24 2.01
C GLU A 74 0.81 7.39 1.33
N LYS A 75 0.59 7.61 0.03
CA LYS A 75 1.00 8.88 -0.59
C LYS A 75 0.03 9.96 -0.09
N THR A 76 0.53 11.10 0.41
CA THR A 76 -0.27 12.14 1.08
C THR A 76 -0.51 13.37 0.22
N THR A 77 0.30 13.64 -0.81
CA THR A 77 0.09 14.78 -1.72
C THR A 77 0.32 14.38 -3.19
N ARG A 78 -0.39 15.03 -4.12
CA ARG A 78 -0.25 14.80 -5.58
C ARG A 78 0.87 15.64 -6.20
N PHE A 79 1.08 16.86 -5.68
CA PHE A 79 2.02 17.84 -6.21
C PHE A 79 3.38 17.87 -5.52
N ARG A 80 3.50 17.22 -4.36
CA ARG A 80 4.75 17.04 -3.62
C ARG A 80 4.86 15.59 -3.19
N ASP A 81 6.06 15.06 -3.16
CA ASP A 81 6.34 13.70 -2.74
C ASP A 81 6.35 13.63 -1.20
N HIS A 82 5.15 13.57 -0.61
CA HIS A 82 4.96 13.23 0.79
C HIS A 82 4.36 11.83 0.89
N TYR A 83 5.04 10.98 1.65
CA TYR A 83 4.62 9.63 1.96
C TYR A 83 4.51 9.48 3.46
N HIS A 84 3.45 8.81 3.89
CA HIS A 84 3.26 8.43 5.28
C HIS A 84 3.39 6.92 5.37
N VAL A 85 4.45 6.46 6.05
CA VAL A 85 4.71 5.05 6.30
C VAL A 85 4.41 4.79 7.77
N ARG A 86 3.37 4.00 8.05
CA ARG A 86 3.07 3.51 9.40
C ARG A 86 3.56 2.08 9.52
N ILE A 87 4.25 1.80 10.62
CA ILE A 87 4.69 0.47 11.00
C ILE A 87 3.91 0.14 12.27
N GLY A 88 2.99 -0.81 12.17
CA GLY A 88 2.14 -1.22 13.29
C GLY A 88 2.78 -2.30 14.18
N ASP A 89 3.77 -3.01 13.66
CA ASP A 89 4.52 -4.04 14.38
C ASP A 89 6.00 -3.62 14.53
N ASP A 90 6.42 -3.34 15.77
CA ASP A 90 7.80 -2.95 16.10
C ASP A 90 8.83 -4.06 15.86
N ARG A 91 8.39 -5.29 15.64
CA ARG A 91 9.28 -6.42 15.29
C ARG A 91 9.74 -6.34 13.84
N LEU A 92 9.07 -5.56 13.00
CA LEU A 92 9.47 -5.37 11.60
C LEU A 92 10.72 -4.50 11.50
N ASP A 93 11.66 -4.91 10.65
CA ASP A 93 12.83 -4.08 10.36
C ASP A 93 12.39 -2.83 9.60
N ARG A 94 12.48 -1.68 10.26
CA ARG A 94 12.10 -0.38 9.70
C ARG A 94 12.86 -0.06 8.42
N ARG A 95 14.12 -0.48 8.29
CA ARG A 95 14.93 -0.25 7.10
C ARG A 95 14.40 -1.04 5.91
N LEU A 96 13.96 -2.27 6.16
CA LEU A 96 13.36 -3.12 5.14
C LEU A 96 12.01 -2.56 4.68
N VAL A 97 11.18 -2.10 5.61
CA VAL A 97 9.89 -1.45 5.28
C VAL A 97 10.12 -0.17 4.46
N LEU A 98 11.08 0.67 4.84
CA LEU A 98 11.42 1.89 4.09
C LEU A 98 12.01 1.58 2.71
N ALA A 99 12.88 0.57 2.60
CA ALA A 99 13.41 0.12 1.30
C ALA A 99 12.29 -0.36 0.38
N GLN A 100 11.33 -1.11 0.91
CA GLN A 100 10.13 -1.51 0.16
C GLN A 100 9.28 -0.31 -0.24
N ALA A 101 9.10 0.69 0.64
CA ALA A 101 8.36 1.92 0.33
C ALA A 101 9.01 2.71 -0.82
N VAL A 102 10.34 2.86 -0.80
CA VAL A 102 11.09 3.49 -1.90
C VAL A 102 10.96 2.69 -3.19
N ALA A 103 11.04 1.36 -3.11
CA ALA A 103 10.84 0.50 -4.29
C ALA A 103 9.41 0.63 -4.86
N LEU A 104 8.39 0.70 -4.00
CA LEU A 104 7.00 0.92 -4.42
C LEU A 104 6.84 2.26 -5.15
N ASP A 105 7.44 3.32 -4.61
CA ASP A 105 7.39 4.64 -5.21
C ASP A 105 8.10 4.69 -6.57
N ALA A 106 9.35 4.20 -6.62
CA ALA A 106 10.14 4.15 -7.85
C ALA A 106 9.46 3.34 -8.96
N LEU A 107 8.71 2.29 -8.60
CA LEU A 107 8.01 1.43 -9.55
C LEU A 107 6.62 1.94 -9.94
N GLN A 108 6.00 2.78 -9.10
CA GLN A 108 4.72 3.42 -9.40
C GLN A 108 4.83 4.78 -10.10
N SER A 109 6.01 5.41 -10.10
CA SER A 109 6.26 6.64 -10.86
C SER A 109 6.28 6.43 -12.40
N ARG A 110 5.51 5.47 -12.92
CA ARG A 110 5.34 5.22 -14.37
C ARG A 110 4.19 6.02 -14.96
#